data_AF-A0A2E6M374-F1
#
_entry.id   AF-A0A2E6M374-F1
#
_cell.length_a   1.000
_cell.length_b   1.000
_cell.length_c   1.000
_cell.angle_alpha   90.00
_cell.angle_beta   90.00
_cell.angle_gamma   90.00
#
_symmetry.space_group_name_H-M   'P 1'
#
loop_
_entity.id
_entity.type
_entity.pdbx_description
1 polymer ?
#
loop_
_entity_poly.entity_id
_entity_poly.type
_entity_poly.pdbx_seq_one_letter_code
_entity_poly.pdbx_strand_id
1 'polypeptide(L)'
;MISSLTGPDAWKFYSIPLIAAFVGWFTNWVAIKLTFHPLEFIGKPPLLGWQGIIPAKVEKMASIVVDQTLSKLGTLDEFFQEMEPEKIAHHVHHFIDERIETYTDEVMQEKNAVLWANLPLKIKQRLYARTRKQLPELTEGLVKDIGTHIEELVDLKHMIVAQMSSDKALMNKVFFEVGEKEFKFIISSGALFGGLFGLIQMFIWIFWSQNWILPAFGLLVGLATNWIALNIIFRPLKPFKIGPYVIQGLFLKRQQEVSATFCQLVTEEVLTIQRIVEEMMHGPRQDRTKVLIKKHLKPIIDTASVRTLAQLTVGLSGYANLKHALEEKALEVSTAPFDNAKFNKERAEVVAALFEDRMSQLSPSEFQDLLRPAFQEDEWILILLGGLLGALAGVAQLTLVF
;
A
#
# COMPACT_ATOMS: atom_id res chain seq x y z
N MET A 1 -9.17 -43.63 40.97
CA MET A 1 -8.75 -43.08 39.67
C MET A 1 -9.82 -42.16 39.08
N ILE A 2 -11.09 -42.55 38.97
CA ILE A 2 -12.20 -41.58 38.75
C ILE A 2 -12.48 -40.75 40.03
N SER A 3 -12.08 -41.26 41.19
CA SER A 3 -12.11 -40.58 42.48
C SER A 3 -11.26 -39.29 42.56
N SER A 4 -10.33 -39.04 41.63
CA SER A 4 -9.58 -37.77 41.58
C SER A 4 -10.32 -36.65 40.85
N LEU A 5 -11.32 -36.97 40.03
CA LEU A 5 -12.19 -35.99 39.36
C LEU A 5 -13.28 -35.42 40.28
N THR A 6 -13.51 -36.05 41.44
CA THR A 6 -14.48 -35.62 42.46
C THR A 6 -13.83 -35.31 43.81
N GLY A 7 -12.50 -35.42 43.90
CA GLY A 7 -11.70 -35.10 45.09
C GLY A 7 -11.25 -33.63 45.15
N PRO A 8 -10.55 -33.23 46.23
CA PRO A 8 -10.08 -31.86 46.43
C PRO A 8 -9.09 -31.35 45.36
N ASP A 9 -8.49 -32.24 44.56
CA ASP A 9 -7.60 -31.90 43.44
C ASP A 9 -8.30 -31.86 42.06
N ALA A 10 -9.62 -32.07 42.00
CA ALA A 10 -10.38 -32.07 40.75
C ALA A 10 -10.22 -30.76 39.95
N TRP A 11 -10.06 -29.64 40.65
CA TRP A 11 -9.84 -28.33 40.04
C TRP A 11 -8.58 -28.29 39.16
N LYS A 12 -7.53 -29.06 39.47
CA LYS A 12 -6.30 -29.15 38.67
C LYS A 12 -6.53 -29.77 37.30
N PHE A 13 -7.48 -30.70 37.19
CA PHE A 13 -7.83 -31.34 35.93
C PHE A 13 -8.71 -30.44 35.08
N TYR A 14 -9.74 -29.83 35.67
CA TYR A 14 -10.61 -28.87 34.98
C TYR A 14 -9.88 -27.58 34.57
N SER A 15 -8.80 -27.22 35.27
CA SER A 15 -7.96 -26.08 34.87
C SER A 15 -7.17 -26.34 33.59
N ILE A 16 -6.89 -27.60 33.21
CA ILE A 16 -6.12 -27.91 31.99
C ILE A 16 -6.78 -27.34 30.73
N PRO A 17 -8.04 -27.68 30.39
CA PRO A 17 -8.69 -27.14 29.20
C PRO A 17 -8.92 -25.62 29.27
N LEU A 18 -9.18 -25.07 30.46
CA LEU A 18 -9.37 -23.63 30.65
C LEU A 18 -8.08 -22.84 30.42
N ILE A 19 -6.96 -23.31 30.99
CA ILE A 19 -5.64 -22.71 30.78
C ILE A 19 -5.24 -22.86 29.31
N ALA A 20 -5.44 -24.03 28.70
CA ALA A 20 -5.13 -24.26 27.30
C ALA A 20 -5.95 -23.34 26.36
N ALA A 21 -7.23 -23.10 26.66
CA ALA A 21 -8.05 -22.13 25.92
C ALA A 21 -7.52 -20.69 26.08
N PHE A 22 -7.21 -20.26 27.31
CA PHE A 22 -6.66 -18.93 27.55
C PHE A 22 -5.30 -18.75 26.86
N VAL A 23 -4.43 -19.74 26.96
CA VAL A 23 -3.12 -19.75 26.30
C VAL A 23 -3.31 -19.65 24.79
N GLY A 24 -4.14 -20.48 24.18
CA GLY A 24 -4.38 -20.43 22.73
C GLY A 24 -4.89 -19.07 22.24
N TRP A 25 -5.79 -18.44 22.99
CA TRP A 25 -6.22 -17.07 22.73
C TRP A 25 -5.07 -16.06 22.85
N PHE A 26 -4.33 -16.11 23.95
CA PHE A 26 -3.25 -15.18 24.26
C PHE A 26 -2.08 -15.30 23.27
N THR A 27 -1.65 -16.52 22.93
CA THR A 27 -0.56 -16.77 21.99
C THR A 27 -0.89 -16.25 20.60
N ASN A 28 -2.14 -16.41 20.16
CA ASN A 28 -2.58 -15.96 18.85
C ASN A 28 -2.67 -14.43 18.79
N TRP A 29 -3.16 -13.80 19.87
CA TRP A 29 -3.15 -12.35 20.02
C TRP A 29 -1.73 -11.79 20.00
N VAL A 30 -0.80 -12.39 20.75
CA VAL A 30 0.62 -12.00 20.75
C VAL A 30 1.23 -12.19 19.36
N ALA A 31 0.99 -13.32 18.70
CA ALA A 31 1.52 -13.61 17.37
C ALA A 31 1.12 -12.54 16.35
N ILE A 32 -0.17 -12.20 16.28
CA ILE A 32 -0.66 -11.12 15.40
C ILE A 32 -0.05 -9.77 15.79
N LYS A 33 0.04 -9.45 17.08
CA LYS A 33 0.64 -8.18 17.51
C LYS A 33 2.11 -8.07 17.07
N LEU A 34 2.86 -9.17 17.14
CA LEU A 34 4.26 -9.26 16.73
C LEU A 34 4.45 -9.28 15.20
N THR A 35 3.42 -9.60 14.41
CA THR A 35 3.45 -9.45 12.95
C THR A 35 3.51 -7.97 12.54
N PHE A 36 2.74 -7.11 13.23
CA PHE A 36 2.58 -5.71 12.86
C PHE A 36 3.51 -4.77 13.66
N HIS A 37 3.92 -5.13 14.87
CA HIS A 37 4.68 -4.23 15.73
C HIS A 37 5.99 -4.85 16.25
N PRO A 38 7.01 -4.01 16.51
CA PRO A 38 7.09 -2.56 16.26
C PRO A 38 7.37 -2.24 14.78
N LEU A 39 7.05 -1.00 14.36
CA LEU A 39 7.30 -0.53 12.98
C LEU A 39 8.80 -0.47 12.67
N GLU A 40 9.57 0.06 13.62
CA GLU A 40 11.03 0.13 13.57
C GLU A 40 11.64 -0.94 14.47
N PHE A 41 12.85 -1.38 14.13
CA PHE A 41 13.57 -2.36 14.93
C PHE A 41 13.87 -1.79 16.32
N ILE A 42 13.43 -2.50 17.36
CA ILE A 42 13.72 -2.18 18.76
C ILE A 42 14.69 -3.21 19.32
N GLY A 43 15.87 -2.77 19.76
CA GLY A 43 16.86 -3.62 20.44
C GLY A 43 18.31 -3.31 20.05
N LYS A 44 19.21 -4.26 20.31
CA LYS A 44 20.63 -4.21 19.91
C LYS A 44 20.86 -5.13 18.69
N PRO A 45 21.19 -4.58 17.51
CA PRO A 45 21.62 -5.39 16.37
C PRO A 45 22.87 -6.22 16.74
N PRO A 46 23.07 -7.43 16.19
CA PRO A 46 22.27 -8.08 15.14
C PRO A 46 21.24 -9.12 15.63
N LEU A 47 21.24 -9.51 16.91
CA LEU A 47 20.44 -10.66 17.41
C LEU A 47 19.47 -10.32 18.55
N LEU A 48 19.65 -9.19 19.24
CA LEU A 48 18.89 -8.84 20.45
C LEU A 48 17.89 -7.71 20.18
N GLY A 49 16.99 -7.92 19.22
CA GLY A 49 15.89 -7.00 18.99
C GLY A 49 14.76 -7.61 18.17
N TRP A 50 13.64 -6.89 18.12
CA TRP A 50 12.44 -7.32 17.43
C TRP A 50 11.93 -6.19 16.55
N GLN A 51 11.48 -6.56 15.35
CA GLN A 51 10.70 -5.72 14.46
C GLN A 51 9.50 -6.55 14.01
N GLY A 52 8.38 -5.88 13.76
CA GLY A 52 7.22 -6.53 13.17
C GLY A 52 7.61 -7.22 11.87
N ILE A 53 7.04 -8.39 11.62
CA ILE A 53 7.37 -9.19 10.45
C ILE A 53 7.06 -8.43 9.14
N ILE A 54 5.90 -7.78 9.05
CA ILE A 54 5.51 -6.98 7.88
C ILE A 54 6.46 -5.77 7.72
N PRO A 55 6.68 -4.91 8.75
CA PRO A 55 7.62 -3.78 8.66
C PRO A 55 9.08 -4.17 8.34
N ALA A 56 9.51 -5.38 8.71
CA ALA A 56 10.86 -5.86 8.44
C ALA A 56 11.06 -6.32 6.97
N LYS A 57 9.98 -6.68 6.27
CA LYS A 57 10.01 -7.27 4.92
C LYS A 57 9.22 -6.48 3.88
N VAL A 58 9.02 -5.19 4.13
CA VAL A 58 8.17 -4.32 3.30
C VAL A 58 8.56 -4.33 1.82
N GLU A 59 9.85 -4.20 1.49
CA GLU A 59 10.33 -4.22 0.09
C GLU A 59 9.91 -5.51 -0.64
N LYS A 60 10.12 -6.66 0.01
CA LYS A 60 9.79 -7.97 -0.56
C LYS A 60 8.28 -8.13 -0.73
N MET A 61 7.51 -7.77 0.30
CA MET A 61 6.04 -7.86 0.28
C MET A 61 5.42 -6.93 -0.76
N ALA A 62 5.90 -5.68 -0.85
CA ALA A 62 5.46 -4.72 -1.85
C ALA A 62 5.71 -5.25 -3.26
N SER A 63 6.92 -5.76 -3.55
CA SER A 63 7.21 -6.35 -4.87
C SER A 63 6.24 -7.47 -5.22
N ILE A 64 5.95 -8.39 -4.28
CA ILE A 64 5.02 -9.50 -4.51
C ILE A 64 3.62 -8.97 -4.83
N VAL A 65 3.09 -8.05 -4.03
CA VAL A 65 1.73 -7.50 -4.25
C VAL A 65 1.64 -6.80 -5.60
N VAL A 66 2.65 -6.01 -5.98
CA VAL A 66 2.68 -5.29 -7.25
C VAL A 66 2.75 -6.23 -8.44
N ASP A 67 3.66 -7.21 -8.39
CA ASP A 67 3.85 -8.19 -9.47
C ASP A 67 2.55 -8.96 -9.74
N GLN A 68 1.82 -9.32 -8.68
CA GLN A 68 0.53 -10.01 -8.81
C GLN A 68 -0.58 -9.06 -9.29
N THR A 69 -0.69 -7.86 -8.71
CA THR A 69 -1.71 -6.85 -9.04
C THR A 69 -1.64 -6.41 -10.50
N LEU A 70 -0.45 -6.05 -10.98
CA LEU A 70 -0.21 -5.64 -12.36
C LEU A 70 -0.61 -6.72 -13.37
N SER A 71 -0.40 -7.99 -13.02
CA SER A 71 -0.72 -9.09 -13.93
C SER A 71 -2.23 -9.38 -14.07
N LYS A 72 -3.08 -8.85 -13.17
CA LYS A 72 -4.49 -9.24 -13.05
C LYS A 72 -5.49 -8.08 -13.10
N LEU A 73 -5.13 -6.88 -12.63
CA LEU A 73 -6.10 -5.80 -12.42
C LEU A 73 -6.12 -4.74 -13.54
N GLY A 74 -5.05 -4.62 -14.32
CA GLY A 74 -5.02 -3.74 -15.49
C GLY A 74 -3.64 -3.15 -15.77
N THR A 75 -3.56 -2.34 -16.83
CA THR A 75 -2.34 -1.59 -17.18
C THR A 75 -2.35 -0.18 -16.60
N LEU A 76 -1.19 0.48 -16.61
CA LEU A 76 -1.08 1.87 -16.18
C LEU A 76 -1.80 2.84 -17.13
N ASP A 77 -1.89 2.49 -18.42
CA ASP A 77 -2.69 3.25 -19.38
C ASP A 77 -4.18 3.23 -19.00
N GLU A 78 -4.76 2.05 -18.77
CA GLU A 78 -6.17 1.94 -18.34
C GLU A 78 -6.43 2.76 -17.06
N PHE A 79 -5.52 2.64 -16.10
CA PHE A 79 -5.57 3.41 -14.86
C PHE A 79 -5.58 4.92 -15.12
N PHE A 80 -4.72 5.42 -16.01
CA PHE A 80 -4.65 6.84 -16.35
C PHE A 80 -5.89 7.32 -17.12
N GLN A 81 -6.43 6.50 -18.02
CA GLN A 81 -7.67 6.81 -18.73
C GLN A 81 -8.86 6.92 -17.77
N GLU A 82 -8.94 6.01 -16.79
CA GLU A 82 -10.02 6.01 -15.80
C GLU A 82 -9.99 7.25 -14.88
N MET A 83 -8.83 7.89 -14.72
CA MET A 83 -8.73 9.16 -13.99
C MET A 83 -9.34 10.36 -14.73
N GLU A 84 -9.85 10.16 -15.95
CA GLU A 84 -10.40 11.19 -16.85
C GLU A 84 -9.35 12.28 -17.13
N PRO A 85 -8.38 12.03 -18.05
CA PRO A 85 -7.29 12.94 -18.36
C PRO A 85 -7.73 14.37 -18.68
N GLU A 86 -8.93 14.55 -19.25
CA GLU A 86 -9.51 15.86 -19.54
C GLU A 86 -9.73 16.68 -18.26
N LYS A 87 -10.14 16.04 -17.15
CA LYS A 87 -10.28 16.70 -15.85
C LYS A 87 -8.92 17.06 -15.25
N ILE A 88 -7.90 16.22 -15.46
CA ILE A 88 -6.52 16.53 -15.08
C ILE A 88 -6.02 17.75 -15.83
N ALA A 89 -6.19 17.79 -17.16
CA ALA A 89 -5.79 18.93 -17.99
C ALA A 89 -6.50 20.21 -17.56
N HIS A 90 -7.81 20.16 -17.32
CA HIS A 90 -8.59 21.30 -16.85
C HIS A 90 -8.13 21.79 -15.47
N HIS A 91 -7.84 20.87 -14.54
CA HIS A 91 -7.33 21.21 -13.21
C HIS A 91 -5.97 21.90 -13.26
N VAL A 92 -5.04 21.37 -14.06
CA VAL A 92 -3.72 21.97 -14.29
C VAL A 92 -3.86 23.34 -14.97
N HIS A 93 -4.71 23.45 -16.00
CA HIS A 93 -4.99 24.72 -16.67
C HIS A 93 -5.47 25.78 -15.67
N HIS A 94 -6.49 25.46 -14.88
CA HIS A 94 -7.07 26.39 -13.91
C HIS A 94 -6.02 26.85 -12.89
N PHE A 95 -5.24 25.91 -12.35
CA PHE A 95 -4.18 26.21 -11.37
C PHE A 95 -3.12 27.18 -11.92
N ILE A 96 -2.67 26.94 -13.16
CA ILE A 96 -1.64 27.77 -13.81
C ILE A 96 -2.23 29.12 -14.25
N ASP A 97 -3.48 29.16 -14.72
CA ASP A 97 -4.12 30.38 -15.22
C ASP A 97 -4.25 31.48 -14.16
N GLU A 98 -4.56 31.07 -12.92
CA GLU A 98 -4.61 31.96 -11.76
C GLU A 98 -3.25 32.59 -11.43
N ARG A 99 -2.15 31.91 -11.76
CA ARG A 99 -0.78 32.29 -11.41
C ARG A 99 0.06 32.70 -12.61
N ILE A 100 -0.57 32.84 -13.78
CA ILE A 100 0.13 33.03 -15.05
C ILE A 100 0.95 34.32 -15.09
N GLU A 101 0.43 35.40 -14.50
CA GLU A 101 1.12 36.69 -14.41
C GLU A 101 2.35 36.56 -13.52
N THR A 102 2.21 35.95 -12.34
CA THR A 102 3.29 35.69 -11.39
C THR A 102 4.39 34.83 -12.01
N TYR A 103 4.04 33.70 -12.64
CA TYR A 103 5.02 32.82 -13.27
C TYR A 103 5.71 33.48 -14.46
N THR A 104 4.98 34.26 -15.25
CA THR A 104 5.58 35.03 -16.35
C THR A 104 6.56 36.06 -15.81
N ASP A 105 6.21 36.76 -14.73
CA ASP A 105 7.08 37.73 -14.09
C ASP A 105 8.36 37.10 -13.55
N GLU A 106 8.26 35.97 -12.85
CA GLU A 106 9.41 35.26 -12.30
C GLU A 106 10.39 34.82 -13.41
N VAL A 107 9.87 34.19 -14.47
CA VAL A 107 10.67 33.76 -15.63
C VAL A 107 11.36 34.95 -16.31
N MET A 108 10.68 36.08 -16.43
CA MET A 108 11.25 37.29 -17.04
C MET A 108 12.26 37.99 -16.13
N GLN A 109 12.06 37.95 -14.81
CA GLN A 109 12.95 38.61 -13.85
C GLN A 109 14.25 37.86 -13.61
N GLU A 110 14.24 36.53 -13.66
CA GLU A 110 15.38 35.71 -13.24
C GLU A 110 16.70 36.06 -13.95
N LYS A 111 16.64 36.31 -15.26
CA LYS A 111 17.83 36.67 -16.09
C LYS A 111 17.68 37.98 -16.85
N ASN A 112 16.48 38.58 -16.91
CA ASN A 112 16.20 39.78 -17.71
C ASN A 112 15.51 40.90 -16.89
N ALA A 113 15.72 40.97 -15.57
CA ALA A 113 15.08 41.92 -14.66
C ALA A 113 15.05 43.38 -15.15
N VAL A 114 16.18 43.90 -15.66
CA VAL A 114 16.29 45.29 -16.12
C VAL A 114 15.38 45.54 -17.34
N LEU A 115 15.33 44.60 -18.28
CA LEU A 115 14.47 44.71 -19.45
C LEU A 115 12.99 44.57 -19.07
N TRP A 116 12.68 43.63 -18.17
CA TRP A 116 11.31 43.43 -17.71
C TRP A 116 10.77 44.63 -16.93
N ALA A 117 11.59 45.25 -16.07
CA ALA A 117 11.20 46.44 -15.32
C ALA A 117 10.87 47.64 -16.23
N ASN A 118 11.62 47.79 -17.33
CA ASN A 118 11.48 48.91 -18.27
C ASN A 118 10.44 48.68 -19.39
N LEU A 119 9.83 47.49 -19.46
CA LEU A 119 8.86 47.17 -20.50
C LEU A 119 7.53 47.93 -20.28
N PRO A 120 6.97 48.61 -21.30
CA PRO A 120 5.65 49.24 -21.18
C PRO A 120 4.56 48.25 -20.77
N LEU A 121 3.62 48.68 -19.91
CA LEU A 121 2.52 47.85 -19.40
C LEU A 121 1.70 47.18 -20.51
N LYS A 122 1.49 47.86 -21.64
CA LYS A 122 0.78 47.29 -22.80
C LYS A 122 1.47 46.07 -23.40
N ILE A 123 2.80 46.02 -23.36
CA ILE A 123 3.57 44.88 -23.86
C ILE A 123 3.48 43.72 -22.86
N LYS A 124 3.59 44.00 -21.55
CA LYS A 124 3.40 42.99 -20.49
C LYS A 124 2.03 42.34 -20.57
N GLN A 125 0.97 43.15 -20.66
CA GLN A 125 -0.42 42.67 -20.81
C GLN A 125 -0.60 41.80 -22.06
N ARG A 126 0.05 42.16 -23.17
CA ARG A 126 0.01 41.34 -24.40
C ARG A 126 0.73 40.01 -24.22
N LEU A 127 1.85 39.99 -23.47
CA LEU A 127 2.54 38.74 -23.16
C LEU A 127 1.66 37.84 -22.28
N TYR A 128 1.11 38.35 -21.18
CA TYR A 128 0.21 37.57 -20.31
C TYR A 128 -1.00 37.02 -21.07
N ALA A 129 -1.69 37.86 -21.84
CA ALA A 129 -2.85 37.44 -22.64
C ALA A 129 -2.48 36.38 -23.68
N ARG A 130 -1.26 36.45 -24.24
CA ARG A 130 -0.75 35.46 -25.18
C ARG A 130 -0.48 34.12 -24.50
N THR A 131 0.22 34.13 -23.36
CA THR A 131 0.53 32.92 -22.60
C THR A 131 -0.76 32.24 -22.14
N ARG A 132 -1.71 33.02 -21.58
CA ARG A 132 -3.05 32.55 -21.19
C ARG A 132 -3.80 31.91 -22.36
N LYS A 133 -3.72 32.48 -23.56
CA LYS A 133 -4.38 31.92 -24.75
C LYS A 133 -3.80 30.57 -25.19
N GLN A 134 -2.51 30.32 -24.97
CA GLN A 134 -1.87 29.07 -25.35
C GLN A 134 -2.03 27.97 -24.29
N LEU A 135 -2.26 28.35 -23.04
CA LEU A 135 -2.30 27.44 -21.90
C LEU A 135 -3.23 26.22 -22.08
N PRO A 136 -4.49 26.36 -22.57
CA PRO A 136 -5.39 25.21 -22.71
C PRO A 136 -4.85 24.12 -23.65
N GLU A 137 -4.40 24.52 -24.84
CA GLU A 137 -3.85 23.61 -25.86
C GLU A 137 -2.56 22.93 -25.35
N LEU A 138 -1.75 23.67 -24.59
CA LEU A 138 -0.53 23.15 -23.98
C LEU A 138 -0.83 22.09 -22.92
N THR A 139 -1.77 22.37 -22.00
CA THR A 139 -2.12 21.45 -20.93
C THR A 139 -2.82 20.20 -21.46
N GLU A 140 -3.73 20.36 -22.42
CA GLU A 140 -4.43 19.23 -23.05
C GLU A 140 -3.46 18.37 -23.85
N GLY A 141 -2.59 19.00 -24.67
CA GLY A 141 -1.57 18.32 -25.43
C GLY A 141 -0.55 17.59 -24.56
N LEU A 142 -0.11 18.20 -23.45
CA LEU A 142 0.82 17.59 -22.52
C LEU A 142 0.21 16.38 -21.81
N VAL A 143 -1.00 16.52 -21.25
CA VAL A 143 -1.69 15.43 -20.55
C VAL A 143 -2.01 14.27 -21.50
N LYS A 144 -2.41 14.57 -22.74
CA LYS A 144 -2.62 13.56 -23.78
C LYS A 144 -1.33 12.83 -24.16
N ASP A 145 -0.24 13.57 -24.38
CA ASP A 145 1.06 12.97 -24.68
C ASP A 145 1.58 12.13 -23.49
N ILE A 146 1.31 12.57 -22.26
CA ILE A 146 1.61 11.79 -21.04
C ILE A 146 0.83 10.48 -21.04
N GLY A 147 -0.49 10.52 -21.26
CA GLY A 147 -1.32 9.31 -21.29
C GLY A 147 -0.84 8.30 -22.33
N THR A 148 -0.56 8.77 -23.54
CA THR A 148 -0.06 7.90 -24.63
C THR A 148 1.30 7.25 -24.35
N HIS A 149 2.11 7.82 -23.44
CA HIS A 149 3.44 7.30 -23.10
C HIS A 149 3.57 6.96 -21.61
N ILE A 150 2.48 6.79 -20.86
CA ILE A 150 2.54 6.72 -19.39
C ILE A 150 3.42 5.56 -18.91
N GLU A 151 3.35 4.42 -19.59
CA GLU A 151 4.17 3.24 -19.32
C GLU A 151 5.67 3.45 -19.59
N GLU A 152 6.03 4.44 -20.40
CA GLU A 152 7.42 4.83 -20.66
C GLU A 152 7.92 5.89 -19.69
N LEU A 153 7.01 6.63 -19.03
CA LEU A 153 7.29 7.74 -18.14
C LEU A 153 7.33 7.32 -16.67
N VAL A 154 6.57 6.29 -16.29
CA VAL A 154 6.40 5.85 -14.91
C VAL A 154 6.92 4.43 -14.74
N ASP A 155 7.72 4.20 -13.70
CA ASP A 155 8.06 2.85 -13.26
C ASP A 155 7.19 2.46 -12.07
N LEU A 156 6.08 1.77 -12.34
CA LEU A 156 5.09 1.49 -11.31
C LEU A 156 5.65 0.63 -10.16
N LYS A 157 6.50 -0.34 -10.50
CA LYS A 157 7.12 -1.22 -9.51
C LYS A 157 8.05 -0.43 -8.59
N HIS A 158 8.89 0.42 -9.16
CA HIS A 158 9.74 1.31 -8.38
C HIS A 158 8.91 2.22 -7.47
N MET A 159 7.89 2.89 -8.01
CA MET A 159 7.03 3.83 -7.28
C MET A 159 6.39 3.19 -6.05
N ILE A 160 5.72 2.04 -6.22
CA ILE A 160 5.00 1.38 -5.13
C ILE A 160 5.98 0.84 -4.08
N VAL A 161 7.08 0.22 -4.51
CA VAL A 161 8.08 -0.32 -3.56
C VAL A 161 8.74 0.83 -2.78
N ALA A 162 9.09 1.93 -3.43
CA ALA A 162 9.65 3.11 -2.77
C ALA A 162 8.65 3.73 -1.77
N GLN A 163 7.38 3.88 -2.16
CA GLN A 163 6.33 4.40 -1.30
C GLN A 163 6.11 3.53 -0.07
N MET A 164 5.94 2.22 -0.26
CA MET A 164 5.76 1.28 0.86
C MET A 164 6.98 1.25 1.79
N SER A 165 8.19 1.27 1.22
CA SER A 165 9.43 1.18 2.01
C SER A 165 9.73 2.45 2.80
N SER A 166 9.33 3.61 2.28
CA SER A 166 9.43 4.89 2.99
C SER A 166 8.35 5.06 4.06
N ASP A 167 7.15 4.50 3.84
CA ASP A 167 6.05 4.49 4.81
C ASP A 167 5.65 3.05 5.20
N LYS A 168 6.41 2.47 6.13
CA LYS A 168 6.09 1.15 6.71
C LYS A 168 4.73 1.14 7.43
N ALA A 169 4.25 2.29 7.89
CA ALA A 169 2.95 2.38 8.56
C ALA A 169 1.81 2.20 7.56
N LEU A 170 1.95 2.74 6.34
CA LEU A 170 1.01 2.51 5.24
C LEU A 170 0.95 1.03 4.86
N MET A 171 2.09 0.36 4.70
CA MET A 171 2.12 -1.08 4.43
C MET A 171 1.36 -1.87 5.51
N ASN A 172 1.63 -1.57 6.78
CA ASN A 172 0.92 -2.17 7.90
C ASN A 172 -0.58 -1.90 7.86
N LYS A 173 -0.99 -0.66 7.56
CA LYS A 173 -2.40 -0.26 7.46
C LYS A 173 -3.12 -1.10 6.41
N VAL A 174 -2.55 -1.22 5.21
CA VAL A 174 -3.12 -2.03 4.11
C VAL A 174 -3.35 -3.48 4.55
N PHE A 175 -2.32 -4.13 5.09
CA PHE A 175 -2.43 -5.54 5.52
C PHE A 175 -3.37 -5.72 6.71
N PHE A 176 -3.36 -4.79 7.66
CA PHE A 176 -4.18 -4.88 8.86
C PHE A 176 -5.66 -4.69 8.56
N GLU A 177 -6.02 -3.67 7.78
CA GLU A 177 -7.42 -3.37 7.45
C GLU A 177 -8.03 -4.46 6.56
N VAL A 178 -7.28 -4.98 5.59
CA VAL A 178 -7.73 -6.10 4.74
C VAL A 178 -7.95 -7.38 5.56
N GLY A 179 -7.02 -7.71 6.47
CA GLY A 179 -7.05 -8.95 7.25
C GLY A 179 -7.77 -8.87 8.60
N GLU A 180 -8.38 -7.74 8.96
CA GLU A 180 -8.81 -7.47 10.34
C GLU A 180 -9.76 -8.54 10.89
N LYS A 181 -10.73 -9.00 10.07
CA LYS A 181 -11.68 -10.03 10.51
C LYS A 181 -11.05 -11.41 10.57
N GLU A 182 -10.12 -11.75 9.68
CA GLU A 182 -9.36 -12.99 9.73
C GLU A 182 -8.48 -13.03 10.99
N PHE A 183 -7.84 -11.93 11.36
CA PHE A 183 -7.07 -11.83 12.60
C PHE A 183 -7.96 -12.02 13.83
N LYS A 184 -9.12 -11.36 13.89
CA LYS A 184 -10.11 -11.56 14.96
C LYS A 184 -10.56 -13.03 15.04
N PHE A 185 -10.73 -13.69 13.90
CA PHE A 185 -11.06 -15.11 13.85
C PHE A 185 -9.90 -15.99 14.38
N ILE A 186 -8.65 -15.74 13.99
CA ILE A 186 -7.47 -16.48 14.50
C ILE A 186 -7.39 -16.37 16.03
N ILE A 187 -7.61 -15.17 16.57
CA ILE A 187 -7.56 -14.92 18.03
C ILE A 187 -8.69 -15.67 18.75
N SER A 188 -9.93 -15.53 18.28
CA SER A 188 -11.10 -16.16 18.92
C SER A 188 -11.14 -17.68 18.77
N SER A 189 -10.80 -18.21 17.60
CA SER A 189 -10.70 -19.66 17.38
C SER A 189 -9.52 -20.28 18.14
N GLY A 190 -8.48 -19.50 18.45
CA GLY A 190 -7.40 -19.91 19.35
C GLY A 190 -7.90 -20.39 20.71
N ALA A 191 -8.91 -19.72 21.28
CA ALA A 191 -9.55 -20.16 22.53
C ALA A 191 -10.26 -21.51 22.37
N LEU A 192 -11.03 -21.66 21.29
CA LEU A 192 -11.82 -22.85 21.01
C LEU A 192 -10.92 -24.07 20.77
N PHE A 193 -9.94 -23.95 19.88
CA PHE A 193 -9.00 -25.03 19.58
C PHE A 193 -8.10 -25.33 20.78
N GLY A 194 -7.60 -24.30 21.48
CA GLY A 194 -6.85 -24.47 22.71
C GLY A 194 -7.63 -25.26 23.77
N GLY A 195 -8.92 -24.97 23.96
CA GLY A 195 -9.79 -25.73 24.86
C GLY A 195 -10.03 -27.16 24.40
N LEU A 196 -10.32 -27.38 23.11
CA LEU A 196 -10.52 -28.72 22.54
C LEU A 196 -9.28 -29.59 22.68
N PHE A 197 -8.10 -29.06 22.35
CA PHE A 197 -6.85 -29.76 22.55
C PHE A 197 -6.52 -29.94 24.03
N GLY A 198 -6.89 -28.98 24.88
CA GLY A 198 -6.76 -29.08 26.33
C GLY A 198 -7.60 -30.22 26.94
N LEU A 199 -8.75 -30.56 26.36
CA LEU A 199 -9.53 -31.75 26.75
C LEU A 199 -8.79 -33.04 26.39
N ILE A 200 -8.17 -33.09 25.23
CA ILE A 200 -7.33 -34.23 24.80
C ILE A 200 -6.11 -34.35 25.71
N GLN A 201 -5.46 -33.22 26.02
CA GLN A 201 -4.34 -33.14 26.95
C GLN A 201 -4.73 -33.61 28.35
N MET A 202 -5.89 -33.18 28.86
CA MET A 202 -6.45 -33.63 30.14
C MET A 202 -6.66 -35.15 30.15
N PHE A 203 -7.24 -35.70 29.08
CA PHE A 203 -7.44 -37.15 28.95
C PHE A 203 -6.10 -37.89 29.00
N ILE A 204 -5.10 -37.44 28.24
CA ILE A 204 -3.76 -38.06 28.21
C ILE A 204 -3.07 -37.95 29.56
N TRP A 205 -3.16 -36.80 30.23
CA TRP A 205 -2.57 -36.56 31.54
C TRP A 205 -3.08 -37.51 32.63
N ILE A 206 -4.35 -37.94 32.54
CA ILE A 206 -4.94 -38.92 33.46
C ILE A 206 -4.25 -40.29 33.36
N PHE A 207 -3.78 -40.68 32.17
CA PHE A 207 -3.13 -41.98 31.95
C PHE A 207 -1.60 -41.91 32.04
N TRP A 208 -1.01 -40.79 31.62
CA TRP A 208 0.42 -40.57 31.61
C TRP A 208 0.75 -39.18 32.17
N SER A 209 1.12 -39.14 33.46
CA SER A 209 1.43 -37.90 34.20
C SER A 209 2.95 -37.65 34.29
N GLN A 210 3.63 -37.61 33.14
CA GLN A 210 5.06 -37.30 33.07
C GLN A 210 5.26 -35.79 32.86
N ASN A 211 6.21 -35.19 33.58
CA ASN A 211 6.40 -33.73 33.60
C ASN A 211 6.65 -33.10 32.22
N TRP A 212 7.30 -33.83 31.30
CA TRP A 212 7.57 -33.34 29.94
C TRP A 212 6.32 -33.26 29.05
N ILE A 213 5.23 -33.93 29.43
CA ILE A 213 4.01 -34.00 28.62
C ILE A 213 3.36 -32.62 28.52
N LEU A 214 3.28 -31.82 29.59
CA LEU A 214 2.65 -30.49 29.53
C LEU A 214 3.40 -29.52 28.59
N PRO A 215 4.73 -29.34 28.67
CA PRO A 215 5.47 -28.54 27.70
C PRO A 215 5.41 -29.06 26.26
N ALA A 216 5.52 -30.38 26.07
CA ALA A 216 5.47 -30.98 24.73
C ALA A 216 4.08 -30.85 24.08
N PHE A 217 3.01 -31.04 24.86
CA PHE A 217 1.65 -30.79 24.38
C PHE A 217 1.42 -29.30 24.14
N GLY A 218 1.89 -28.42 25.01
CA GLY A 218 1.82 -26.97 24.79
C GLY A 218 2.45 -26.57 23.45
N LEU A 219 3.62 -27.12 23.13
CA LEU A 219 4.28 -26.93 21.84
C LEU A 219 3.43 -27.44 20.67
N LEU A 220 2.98 -28.71 20.75
CA LEU A 220 2.18 -29.34 19.71
C LEU A 220 0.89 -28.57 19.44
N VAL A 221 0.18 -28.20 20.51
CA VAL A 221 -1.10 -27.48 20.45
C VAL A 221 -0.91 -26.08 19.87
N GLY A 222 0.15 -25.37 20.25
CA GLY A 222 0.49 -24.07 19.67
C GLY A 222 0.74 -24.16 18.17
N LEU A 223 1.55 -25.14 17.72
CA LEU A 223 1.80 -25.37 16.30
C LEU A 223 0.51 -25.76 15.55
N ALA A 224 -0.23 -26.73 16.08
CA ALA A 224 -1.42 -27.28 15.44
C ALA A 224 -2.54 -26.24 15.33
N THR A 225 -2.78 -25.45 16.39
CA THR A 225 -3.84 -24.43 16.41
C THR A 225 -3.59 -23.35 15.37
N ASN A 226 -2.35 -22.84 15.28
CA ASN A 226 -2.00 -21.83 14.28
C ASN A 226 -2.05 -22.37 12.86
N TRP A 227 -1.56 -23.59 12.65
CA TRP A 227 -1.63 -24.25 11.34
C TRP A 227 -3.08 -24.50 10.89
N ILE A 228 -3.97 -24.93 11.80
CA ILE A 228 -5.39 -25.13 11.51
C ILE A 228 -6.07 -23.79 11.19
N ALA A 229 -5.85 -22.75 12.01
CA ALA A 229 -6.46 -21.45 11.83
C ALA A 229 -6.13 -20.84 10.46
N LEU A 230 -4.85 -20.87 10.06
CA LEU A 230 -4.39 -20.41 8.74
C LEU A 230 -5.02 -21.23 7.60
N ASN A 231 -5.09 -22.57 7.75
CA ASN A 231 -5.74 -23.40 6.74
C ASN A 231 -7.23 -23.08 6.59
N ILE A 232 -7.96 -22.81 7.68
CA ILE A 232 -9.39 -22.46 7.61
C ILE A 232 -9.61 -21.11 6.91
N ILE A 233 -8.67 -20.18 7.04
CA ILE A 233 -8.78 -18.86 6.42
C ILE A 233 -8.62 -18.95 4.90
N PHE A 234 -7.62 -19.68 4.42
CA PHE A 234 -7.27 -19.70 3.00
C PHE A 234 -7.76 -20.94 2.24
N ARG A 235 -8.23 -22.00 2.93
CA ARG A 235 -8.70 -23.23 2.30
C ARG A 235 -10.07 -23.65 2.86
N PRO A 236 -10.91 -24.29 2.04
CA PRO A 236 -10.70 -24.72 0.66
C PRO A 236 -10.83 -23.56 -0.35
N LEU A 237 -10.09 -23.68 -1.46
CA LEU A 237 -10.09 -22.74 -2.59
C LEU A 237 -11.45 -22.66 -3.28
N LYS A 238 -12.00 -23.83 -3.63
CA LYS A 238 -13.31 -23.95 -4.29
C LYS A 238 -14.38 -24.21 -3.23
N PRO A 239 -15.50 -23.48 -3.25
CA PRO A 239 -16.59 -23.74 -2.33
C PRO A 239 -17.13 -25.14 -2.58
N PHE A 240 -17.25 -25.94 -1.51
CA PHE A 240 -17.93 -27.22 -1.58
C PHE A 240 -19.08 -27.27 -0.58
N LYS A 241 -20.13 -28.00 -0.94
CA LYS A 241 -21.36 -28.12 -0.14
C LYS A 241 -21.30 -29.39 0.69
N ILE A 242 -21.50 -29.26 2.00
CA ILE A 242 -21.83 -30.38 2.88
C ILE A 242 -23.26 -30.15 3.39
N GLY A 243 -24.22 -30.82 2.76
CA GLY A 243 -25.64 -30.63 3.06
C GLY A 243 -26.08 -29.17 2.81
N PRO A 244 -26.72 -28.49 3.78
CA PRO A 244 -27.14 -27.08 3.63
C PRO A 244 -26.00 -26.07 3.81
N TYR A 245 -24.81 -26.50 4.24
CA TYR A 245 -23.69 -25.61 4.53
C TYR A 245 -22.69 -25.55 3.37
N VAL A 246 -22.26 -24.33 3.01
CA VAL A 246 -21.19 -24.08 2.03
C VAL A 246 -19.90 -23.80 2.79
N ILE A 247 -18.89 -24.65 2.59
CA ILE A 247 -17.57 -24.49 3.20
C ILE A 247 -16.61 -23.91 2.16
N GLN A 248 -16.02 -22.78 2.52
CA GLN A 248 -15.01 -22.07 1.75
C GLN A 248 -14.05 -21.38 2.72
N GLY A 249 -12.79 -21.16 2.32
CA GLY A 249 -11.87 -20.36 3.10
C GLY A 249 -12.49 -19.00 3.46
N LEU A 250 -12.37 -18.59 4.73
CA LEU A 250 -13.02 -17.36 5.22
C LEU A 250 -12.61 -16.12 4.43
N PHE A 251 -11.34 -16.03 4.04
CA PHE A 251 -10.82 -14.93 3.24
C PHE A 251 -11.47 -14.88 1.86
N LEU A 252 -11.61 -16.04 1.20
CA LEU A 252 -12.25 -16.16 -0.12
C LEU A 252 -13.75 -15.87 -0.05
N LYS A 253 -14.42 -16.23 1.04
CA LYS A 253 -15.83 -15.92 1.26
C LYS A 253 -16.08 -14.41 1.38
N ARG A 254 -15.06 -13.65 1.81
CA ARG A 254 -15.08 -12.18 1.93
C ARG A 254 -14.48 -11.46 0.72
N GLN A 255 -14.34 -12.13 -0.42
CA GLN A 255 -13.72 -11.55 -1.62
C GLN A 255 -14.22 -10.14 -1.94
N GLN A 256 -15.54 -9.92 -2.01
CA GLN A 256 -16.10 -8.59 -2.31
C GLN A 256 -15.66 -7.52 -1.31
N GLU A 257 -15.72 -7.82 -0.01
CA GLU A 257 -15.35 -6.86 1.03
C GLU A 257 -13.86 -6.56 1.01
N VAL A 258 -13.03 -7.59 0.86
CA VAL A 258 -11.58 -7.45 0.77
C VAL A 258 -11.19 -6.68 -0.49
N SER A 259 -11.83 -6.95 -1.62
CA SER A 259 -11.62 -6.21 -2.87
C SER A 259 -11.92 -4.73 -2.69
N ALA A 260 -13.06 -4.37 -2.11
CA ALA A 260 -13.42 -2.98 -1.83
C ALA A 260 -12.37 -2.29 -0.95
N THR A 261 -12.02 -2.88 0.20
CA THR A 261 -11.05 -2.30 1.14
C THR A 261 -9.66 -2.19 0.53
N PHE A 262 -9.19 -3.21 -0.18
CA PHE A 262 -7.87 -3.21 -0.81
C PHE A 262 -7.79 -2.17 -1.94
N CYS A 263 -8.76 -2.16 -2.86
CA CYS A 263 -8.79 -1.22 -3.97
C CYS A 263 -8.88 0.22 -3.48
N GLN A 264 -9.71 0.50 -2.47
CA GLN A 264 -9.80 1.82 -1.86
C GLN A 264 -8.45 2.27 -1.28
N LEU A 265 -7.83 1.45 -0.42
CA LEU A 265 -6.55 1.82 0.21
C LEU A 265 -5.43 2.01 -0.81
N VAL A 266 -5.33 1.11 -1.80
CA VAL A 266 -4.29 1.20 -2.82
C VAL A 266 -4.47 2.44 -3.70
N THR A 267 -5.69 2.76 -4.13
CA THR A 267 -5.92 3.92 -5.01
C THR A 267 -5.88 5.26 -4.27
N GLU A 268 -6.27 5.31 -2.99
CA GLU A 268 -6.24 6.54 -2.20
C GLU A 268 -4.85 6.88 -1.65
N GLU A 269 -3.99 5.89 -1.38
CA GLU A 269 -2.72 6.10 -0.65
C GLU A 269 -1.46 5.75 -1.47
N VAL A 270 -1.57 4.85 -2.45
CA VAL A 270 -0.40 4.29 -3.18
C VAL A 270 -0.40 4.72 -4.64
N LEU A 271 -1.51 4.50 -5.33
CA LEU A 271 -1.71 4.81 -6.74
C LEU A 271 -2.52 6.10 -6.87
N THR A 272 -1.96 7.21 -6.42
CA THR A 272 -2.60 8.53 -6.58
C THR A 272 -1.98 9.30 -7.74
N ILE A 273 -2.71 10.28 -8.28
CA ILE A 273 -2.17 11.17 -9.31
C ILE A 273 -0.93 11.88 -8.81
N GLN A 274 -0.97 12.38 -7.57
CA GLN A 274 0.19 13.01 -6.94
C GLN A 274 1.43 12.11 -6.98
N ARG A 275 1.32 10.85 -6.56
CA ARG A 275 2.44 9.90 -6.56
C ARG A 275 2.94 9.59 -7.96
N ILE A 276 2.04 9.48 -8.92
CA ILE A 276 2.41 9.26 -10.32
C ILE A 276 3.19 10.44 -10.88
N VAL A 277 2.74 11.67 -10.62
CA VAL A 277 3.45 12.88 -11.06
C VAL A 277 4.79 13.01 -10.34
N GLU A 278 4.86 12.70 -9.04
CA GLU A 278 6.12 12.65 -8.30
C GLU A 278 7.11 11.65 -8.89
N GLU A 279 6.66 10.43 -9.24
CA GLU A 279 7.47 9.42 -9.91
C GLU A 279 7.91 9.87 -11.31
N MET A 280 7.04 10.52 -12.07
CA MET A 280 7.38 11.09 -13.38
C MET A 280 8.45 12.18 -13.27
N MET A 281 8.49 12.94 -12.18
CA MET A 281 9.37 14.09 -12.01
C MET A 281 10.69 13.75 -11.31
N HIS A 282 10.69 12.78 -10.39
CA HIS A 282 11.83 12.45 -9.54
C HIS A 282 12.29 10.99 -9.65
N GLY A 283 11.51 10.13 -10.31
CA GLY A 283 11.81 8.71 -10.47
C GLY A 283 12.92 8.41 -11.50
N PRO A 284 13.17 7.12 -11.77
CA PRO A 284 14.25 6.67 -12.66
C PRO A 284 14.11 7.17 -14.11
N ARG A 285 12.90 7.55 -14.52
CA ARG A 285 12.56 7.93 -15.90
C ARG A 285 12.31 9.44 -16.07
N GLN A 286 12.68 10.25 -15.08
CA GLN A 286 12.42 11.69 -15.04
C GLN A 286 12.86 12.47 -16.29
N ASP A 287 13.94 12.05 -16.94
CA ASP A 287 14.46 12.76 -18.12
C ASP A 287 13.48 12.71 -19.30
N ARG A 288 12.70 11.63 -19.44
CA ARG A 288 11.67 11.51 -20.48
C ARG A 288 10.54 12.49 -20.24
N THR A 289 10.08 12.62 -18.99
CA THR A 289 9.08 13.60 -18.58
C THR A 289 9.56 15.02 -18.86
N LYS A 290 10.81 15.34 -18.48
CA LYS A 290 11.42 16.65 -18.76
C LYS A 290 11.46 16.95 -20.26
N VAL A 291 11.83 15.98 -21.10
CA VAL A 291 11.84 16.15 -22.56
C VAL A 291 10.42 16.43 -23.10
N LEU A 292 9.41 15.76 -22.57
CA LEU A 292 8.02 15.94 -22.98
C LEU A 292 7.49 17.33 -22.61
N ILE A 293 7.73 17.78 -21.37
CA ILE A 293 7.40 19.14 -20.93
C ILE A 293 8.09 20.17 -21.83
N LYS A 294 9.40 20.01 -22.08
CA LYS A 294 10.16 20.91 -22.98
C LYS A 294 9.60 20.94 -24.40
N LYS A 295 9.15 19.81 -24.94
CA LYS A 295 8.52 19.72 -26.27
C LYS A 295 7.28 20.62 -26.34
N HIS A 296 6.43 20.57 -25.31
CA HIS A 296 5.20 21.37 -25.24
C HIS A 296 5.46 22.84 -24.93
N LEU A 297 6.52 23.21 -24.21
CA LEU A 297 6.83 24.63 -23.94
C LEU A 297 7.43 25.38 -25.14
N LYS A 298 8.04 24.68 -26.10
CA LYS A 298 8.70 25.30 -27.27
C LYS A 298 7.82 26.32 -28.01
N PRO A 299 6.56 26.03 -28.38
CA PRO A 299 5.69 26.97 -29.12
C PRO A 299 5.40 28.30 -28.40
N ILE A 300 5.53 28.34 -27.07
CA ILE A 300 5.33 29.56 -26.27
C ILE A 300 6.40 30.61 -26.64
N ILE A 301 7.66 30.16 -26.77
CA ILE A 301 8.80 31.02 -27.03
C ILE A 301 9.12 31.12 -28.53
N ASP A 302 8.87 30.04 -29.29
CA ASP A 302 9.29 29.91 -30.69
C ASP A 302 8.37 30.59 -31.72
N THR A 303 7.29 31.25 -31.29
CA THR A 303 6.42 32.00 -32.21
C THR A 303 7.21 33.16 -32.84
N ALA A 304 7.12 33.32 -34.17
CA ALA A 304 7.94 34.28 -34.94
C ALA A 304 7.97 35.70 -34.34
N SER A 305 6.84 36.22 -33.88
CA SER A 305 6.75 37.56 -33.27
C SER A 305 7.45 37.66 -31.91
N VAL A 306 7.38 36.62 -31.07
CA VAL A 306 8.03 36.58 -29.75
C VAL A 306 9.53 36.34 -29.91
N ARG A 307 9.91 35.42 -30.79
CA ARG A 307 11.31 35.12 -31.11
C ARG A 307 12.03 36.35 -31.67
N THR A 308 11.46 37.03 -32.66
CA THR A 308 12.08 38.22 -33.25
C THR A 308 12.16 39.36 -32.24
N LEU A 309 11.12 39.60 -31.45
CA LEU A 309 11.15 40.64 -30.41
C LEU A 309 12.20 40.31 -29.34
N ALA A 310 12.22 39.09 -28.83
CA ALA A 310 13.19 38.65 -27.84
C ALA A 310 14.63 38.70 -28.39
N GLN A 311 14.89 38.21 -29.60
CA GLN A 311 16.22 38.27 -30.21
C GLN A 311 16.70 39.71 -30.43
N LEU A 312 15.80 40.64 -30.81
CA LEU A 312 16.15 42.04 -30.99
C LEU A 312 16.39 42.77 -29.66
N THR A 313 15.72 42.37 -28.57
CA THR A 313 15.80 43.08 -27.29
C THR A 313 16.81 42.47 -26.30
N VAL A 314 16.93 41.14 -26.24
CA VAL A 314 17.83 40.43 -25.30
C VAL A 314 18.98 39.67 -26.00
N GLY A 315 19.03 39.68 -27.34
CA GLY A 315 20.06 38.97 -28.09
C GLY A 315 19.89 37.44 -28.10
N LEU A 316 20.80 36.76 -28.81
CA LEU A 316 20.77 35.29 -28.94
C LEU A 316 20.99 34.57 -27.60
N SER A 317 21.90 35.08 -26.75
CA SER A 317 22.17 34.54 -25.42
C SER A 317 20.99 34.77 -24.47
N GLY A 318 20.38 35.95 -24.49
CA GLY A 318 19.21 36.24 -23.65
C GLY A 318 17.97 35.42 -24.04
N TYR A 319 17.80 35.11 -25.33
CA TYR A 319 16.76 34.18 -25.79
C TYR A 319 16.96 32.76 -25.24
N ALA A 320 18.19 32.24 -25.31
CA ALA A 320 18.50 30.93 -24.75
C ALA A 320 18.27 30.90 -23.23
N ASN A 321 18.65 31.95 -22.52
CA ASN A 321 18.43 32.07 -21.07
C ASN A 321 16.95 32.11 -20.71
N LEU A 322 16.12 32.84 -21.47
CA LEU A 322 14.67 32.88 -21.26
C LEU A 322 14.04 31.50 -21.43
N LYS A 323 14.50 30.75 -22.44
CA LYS A 323 14.05 29.37 -22.65
C LYS A 323 14.41 28.47 -21.47
N HIS A 324 15.63 28.57 -20.97
CA HIS A 324 16.04 27.80 -19.80
C HIS A 324 15.24 28.17 -18.54
N ALA A 325 15.01 29.45 -18.27
CA ALA A 325 14.20 29.91 -17.14
C ALA A 325 12.74 29.41 -17.23
N LEU A 326 12.13 29.43 -18.43
CA LEU A 326 10.80 28.86 -18.62
C LEU A 326 10.76 27.35 -18.36
N GLU A 327 11.75 26.61 -18.88
CA GLU A 327 11.85 25.17 -18.66
C GLU A 327 12.01 24.85 -17.17
N GLU A 328 12.88 25.57 -16.46
CA GLU A 328 13.12 25.39 -15.03
C GLU A 328 11.88 25.71 -14.21
N LYS A 329 11.23 26.85 -14.46
CA LYS A 329 9.98 27.23 -13.79
C LYS A 329 8.87 26.23 -14.03
N ALA A 330 8.72 25.73 -15.26
CA ALA A 330 7.70 24.74 -15.58
C ALA A 330 7.92 23.42 -14.84
N LEU A 331 9.17 22.98 -14.68
CA LEU A 331 9.50 21.80 -13.88
C LEU A 331 9.22 22.05 -12.39
N GLU A 332 9.59 23.22 -11.88
CA GLU A 332 9.37 23.63 -10.48
C GLU A 332 7.88 23.61 -10.10
N VAL A 333 6.99 24.09 -10.98
CA VAL A 333 5.55 24.20 -10.68
C VAL A 333 4.74 22.98 -11.11
N SER A 334 5.37 21.98 -11.74
CA SER A 334 4.66 20.84 -12.35
C SER A 334 3.93 19.94 -11.35
N THR A 335 4.41 19.85 -10.10
CA THR A 335 3.82 19.01 -9.06
C THR A 335 2.74 19.73 -8.25
N ALA A 336 2.83 21.06 -8.13
CA ALA A 336 1.98 21.88 -7.27
C ALA A 336 0.46 21.77 -7.53
N PRO A 337 -0.05 21.61 -8.78
CA PRO A 337 -1.48 21.38 -9.00
C PRO A 337 -2.01 20.13 -8.28
N PHE A 338 -1.14 19.14 -8.04
CA PHE A 338 -1.51 17.83 -7.52
C PHE A 338 -1.44 17.73 -6.00
N ASP A 339 -1.15 18.81 -5.27
CA ASP A 339 -1.23 18.85 -3.81
C ASP A 339 -2.69 18.98 -3.30
N ASN A 340 -3.67 19.11 -4.20
CA ASN A 340 -5.08 19.22 -3.85
C ASN A 340 -5.67 17.85 -3.43
N ALA A 341 -5.76 17.63 -2.11
CA ALA A 341 -6.29 16.39 -1.53
C ALA A 341 -7.72 16.06 -2.01
N LYS A 342 -8.59 17.06 -2.22
CA LYS A 342 -9.95 16.84 -2.69
C LYS A 342 -9.95 16.29 -4.11
N PHE A 343 -9.17 16.91 -5.00
CA PHE A 343 -9.03 16.44 -6.38
C PHE A 343 -8.45 15.02 -6.42
N ASN A 344 -7.36 14.74 -5.71
CA ASN A 344 -6.78 13.39 -5.66
C ASN A 344 -7.80 12.34 -5.19
N LYS A 345 -8.57 12.64 -4.14
CA LYS A 345 -9.59 11.74 -3.62
C LYS A 345 -10.72 11.50 -4.64
N GLU A 346 -11.25 12.56 -5.25
CA GLU A 346 -12.29 12.46 -6.28
C GLU A 346 -11.84 11.65 -7.51
N ARG A 347 -10.54 11.57 -7.78
CA ARG A 347 -9.96 10.76 -8.86
C ARG A 347 -9.70 9.33 -8.42
N ALA A 348 -9.19 9.14 -7.20
CA ALA A 348 -8.95 7.82 -6.61
C ALA A 348 -10.25 7.00 -6.50
N GLU A 349 -11.36 7.60 -6.07
CA GLU A 349 -12.66 6.92 -5.91
C GLU A 349 -13.17 6.31 -7.23
N VAL A 350 -12.97 7.00 -8.35
CA VAL A 350 -13.39 6.51 -9.68
C VAL A 350 -12.59 5.27 -10.07
N VAL A 351 -11.26 5.32 -9.89
CA VAL A 351 -10.39 4.19 -10.19
C VAL A 351 -10.61 3.02 -9.22
N ALA A 352 -10.86 3.31 -7.94
CA ALA A 352 -11.18 2.31 -6.93
C ALA A 352 -12.38 1.46 -7.35
N ALA A 353 -13.44 2.10 -7.86
CA ALA A 353 -14.65 1.42 -8.31
C ALA A 353 -14.37 0.50 -9.51
N LEU A 354 -13.57 0.94 -10.49
CA LEU A 354 -13.16 0.10 -11.62
C LEU A 354 -12.39 -1.14 -11.14
N PHE A 355 -11.43 -0.94 -10.24
CA PHE A 355 -10.56 -2.02 -9.76
C PHE A 355 -11.31 -2.98 -8.83
N GLU A 356 -12.23 -2.48 -8.02
CA GLU A 356 -13.12 -3.29 -7.19
C GLU A 356 -13.98 -4.21 -8.05
N ASP A 357 -14.61 -3.68 -9.10
CA ASP A 357 -15.42 -4.48 -10.03
C ASP A 357 -14.59 -5.61 -10.64
N ARG A 358 -13.41 -5.28 -11.20
CA ARG A 358 -12.49 -6.27 -11.78
C ARG A 358 -12.04 -7.32 -10.76
N MET A 359 -11.59 -6.89 -9.58
CA MET A 359 -11.08 -7.78 -8.54
C MET A 359 -12.17 -8.69 -7.97
N SER A 360 -13.41 -8.20 -7.89
CA SER A 360 -14.57 -8.97 -7.42
C SER A 360 -15.00 -10.06 -8.42
N GLN A 361 -14.72 -9.88 -9.70
CA GLN A 361 -15.03 -10.83 -10.77
C GLN A 361 -13.96 -11.92 -10.95
N LEU A 362 -12.80 -11.78 -10.30
CA LEU A 362 -11.74 -12.78 -10.35
C LEU A 362 -12.20 -14.13 -9.82
N SER A 363 -11.68 -15.20 -10.40
CA SER A 363 -11.88 -16.54 -9.84
C SER A 363 -11.25 -16.64 -8.43
N PRO A 364 -11.74 -17.53 -7.55
CA PRO A 364 -11.16 -17.69 -6.21
C PRO A 364 -9.66 -18.00 -6.21
N SER A 365 -9.16 -18.68 -7.24
CA SER A 365 -7.71 -18.92 -7.40
C SER A 365 -6.96 -17.62 -7.71
N GLU A 366 -7.43 -16.83 -8.67
CA GLU A 366 -6.77 -15.59 -9.06
C GLU A 366 -6.81 -14.55 -7.94
N PHE A 367 -7.94 -14.42 -7.26
CA PHE A 367 -8.07 -13.56 -6.09
C PHE A 367 -7.12 -13.99 -4.96
N GLN A 368 -6.99 -15.30 -4.71
CA GLN A 368 -6.05 -15.79 -3.73
C GLN A 368 -4.60 -15.46 -4.11
N ASP A 369 -4.25 -15.65 -5.38
CA ASP A 369 -2.89 -15.43 -5.89
C ASP A 369 -2.47 -13.96 -5.83
N LEU A 370 -3.43 -13.01 -5.77
CA LEU A 370 -3.14 -11.58 -5.57
C LEU A 370 -2.52 -11.27 -4.21
N LEU A 371 -3.14 -11.76 -3.13
CA LEU A 371 -2.81 -11.32 -1.76
C LEU A 371 -2.09 -12.40 -0.95
N ARG A 372 -2.44 -13.68 -1.14
CA ARG A 372 -1.91 -14.79 -0.33
C ARG A 372 -0.39 -14.95 -0.43
N PRO A 373 0.28 -14.78 -1.58
CA PRO A 373 1.74 -14.93 -1.63
C PRO A 373 2.46 -13.99 -0.65
N ALA A 374 1.95 -12.77 -0.47
CA ALA A 374 2.51 -11.84 0.51
C ALA A 374 2.28 -12.30 1.96
N PHE A 375 1.12 -12.89 2.28
CA PHE A 375 0.85 -13.47 3.61
C PHE A 375 1.62 -14.77 3.88
N GLN A 376 1.83 -15.61 2.86
CA GLN A 376 2.43 -16.96 2.99
C GLN A 376 3.89 -16.96 3.41
N GLU A 377 4.65 -15.96 2.98
CA GLU A 377 6.08 -15.83 3.25
C GLU A 377 6.43 -15.96 4.74
N ASP A 378 5.51 -15.57 5.61
CA ASP A 378 5.73 -15.44 7.04
C ASP A 378 4.80 -16.30 7.92
N GLU A 379 3.93 -17.11 7.30
CA GLU A 379 3.05 -18.06 8.00
C GLU A 379 3.86 -18.99 8.93
N TRP A 380 5.04 -19.45 8.50
CA TRP A 380 5.86 -20.37 9.30
C TRP A 380 6.41 -19.72 10.58
N ILE A 381 6.73 -18.42 10.56
CA ILE A 381 7.20 -17.68 11.75
C ILE A 381 6.06 -17.62 12.77
N LEU A 382 4.84 -17.34 12.32
CA LEU A 382 3.65 -17.29 13.17
C LEU A 382 3.35 -18.65 13.80
N ILE A 383 3.44 -19.73 13.01
CA ILE A 383 3.25 -21.09 13.51
C ILE A 383 4.32 -21.41 14.56
N LEU A 384 5.61 -21.20 14.25
CA LEU A 384 6.73 -21.49 15.15
C LEU A 384 6.64 -20.72 16.47
N LEU A 385 6.33 -19.42 16.40
CA LEU A 385 6.18 -18.56 17.56
C LEU A 385 5.02 -19.03 18.46
N GLY A 386 3.90 -19.45 17.86
CA GLY A 386 2.79 -20.05 18.60
C GLY A 386 3.19 -21.34 19.33
N GLY A 387 3.96 -22.20 18.67
CA GLY A 387 4.52 -23.40 19.30
C GLY A 387 5.46 -23.10 20.47
N LEU A 388 6.35 -22.11 20.31
CA LEU A 388 7.30 -21.71 21.35
C LEU A 388 6.56 -21.12 22.58
N LEU A 389 5.59 -20.23 22.35
CA LEU A 389 4.77 -19.67 23.42
C LEU A 389 3.90 -20.74 24.10
N GLY A 390 3.38 -21.70 23.33
CA GLY A 390 2.65 -22.84 23.86
C GLY A 390 3.53 -23.73 24.75
N ALA A 391 4.78 -23.98 24.36
CA ALA A 391 5.74 -24.71 25.18
C ALA A 391 6.02 -23.99 26.52
N LEU A 392 6.25 -22.67 26.46
CA LEU A 392 6.46 -21.84 27.65
C LEU A 392 5.25 -21.86 28.58
N ALA A 393 4.05 -21.80 28.02
CA ALA A 393 2.82 -21.93 28.79
C ALA A 393 2.68 -23.31 29.45
N GLY A 394 3.07 -24.39 28.75
CA GLY A 394 3.10 -25.73 29.32
C GLY A 394 4.10 -25.87 30.47
N VAL A 395 5.27 -25.21 30.40
CA VAL A 395 6.22 -25.13 31.52
C VAL A 395 5.63 -24.34 32.69
N ALA A 396 5.01 -23.19 32.42
CA ALA A 396 4.38 -22.38 33.47
C ALA A 396 3.22 -23.13 34.15
N GLN A 397 2.43 -23.87 33.38
CA GLN A 397 1.37 -24.72 33.92
C GLN A 397 1.93 -25.85 34.79
N LEU A 398 3.04 -26.46 34.39
CA LEU A 398 3.72 -27.49 35.17
C LEU A 398 4.27 -26.94 36.50
N THR A 399 4.75 -25.70 36.56
CA THR A 399 5.38 -25.15 37.79
C THR A 399 4.42 -24.42 38.72
N LEU A 400 3.31 -23.89 38.20
CA LEU A 400 2.35 -23.08 38.97
C LEU A 400 1.12 -23.86 39.43
N VAL A 401 0.78 -24.97 38.76
CA VAL A 401 -0.47 -25.73 39.02
C VAL A 401 -0.21 -27.14 39.54
N PHE A 402 0.86 -27.79 39.05
CA PHE A 402 1.29 -29.13 39.42
C PHE A 402 2.60 -29.07 40.20
#